data_AF-A0A0H3ZZA2-F1
#
_entry.id   AF-A0A0H3ZZA2-F1
#
_cell.length_a   1.000
_cell.length_b   1.000
_cell.length_c   1.000
_cell.angle_alpha   90.00
_cell.angle_beta   90.00
_cell.angle_gamma   90.00
#
_symmetry.space_group_name_H-M   'P 1'
#
loop_
_entity.id
_entity.type
_entity.pdbx_description
1 polymer ?
#
loop_
_entity_poly.entity_id
_entity_poly.type
_entity_poly.pdbx_seq_one_letter_code
_entity_poly.pdbx_strand_id
1 'polypeptide(L)'
;MNHDDLMMKLEQREQRILNQVVVGLSEREVFGTSAIQRLCRIGYNFARRIVELGVSEGLFCSVNDYQFSLTEQGKALSEKIKNQQKQPL
;
A
#
# COMPACT_ATOMS: atom_id res chain seq x y z
N MET A 1 -24.74 5.14 13.92
CA MET A 1 -23.73 4.93 12.87
C MET A 1 -23.99 3.54 12.32
N ASN A 2 -24.28 3.39 11.02
CA ASN A 2 -24.68 2.10 10.45
C ASN A 2 -23.45 1.19 10.25
N HIS A 3 -23.63 -0.13 10.29
CA HIS A 3 -22.52 -1.09 10.15
C HIS A 3 -21.83 -0.96 8.78
N ASP A 4 -22.62 -0.71 7.73
CA ASP A 4 -22.14 -0.52 6.36
C ASP A 4 -21.24 0.73 6.22
N ASP A 5 -21.59 1.82 6.91
CA ASP A 5 -20.78 3.05 6.91
C ASP A 5 -19.42 2.84 7.57
N LEU A 6 -19.38 1.99 8.60
CA LEU A 6 -18.14 1.66 9.31
C LEU A 6 -17.23 0.80 8.43
N MET A 7 -17.80 -0.20 7.75
CA MET A 7 -17.07 -1.06 6.83
C MET A 7 -16.46 -0.26 5.67
N MET A 8 -17.25 0.60 5.04
CA MET A 8 -16.78 1.48 3.97
C MET A 8 -15.64 2.40 4.42
N LYS A 9 -15.70 2.94 5.65
CA LYS A 9 -14.62 3.77 6.21
C LYS A 9 -13.33 2.99 6.43
N LEU A 10 -13.42 1.71 6.81
CA LEU A 10 -12.26 0.85 6.99
C LEU A 10 -11.59 0.55 5.65
N GLU A 11 -12.37 0.16 4.64
CA GLU A 11 -11.87 -0.08 3.28
C GLU A 11 -11.17 1.17 2.71
N GLN A 12 -11.79 2.34 2.86
CA GLN A 12 -11.18 3.60 2.43
C GLN A 12 -9.88 3.93 3.17
N ARG A 13 -9.74 3.52 4.44
CA ARG A 13 -8.52 3.71 5.21
C ARG A 13 -7.43 2.77 4.72
N GLU A 14 -7.75 1.51 4.49
CA GLU A 14 -6.81 0.52 3.97
C GLU A 14 -6.30 0.92 2.58
N GLN A 15 -7.19 1.35 1.68
CA GLN A 15 -6.79 1.85 0.36
C GLN A 15 -5.88 3.06 0.45
N ARG A 16 -6.16 4.01 1.35
CA ARG A 16 -5.29 5.18 1.56
C ARG A 16 -3.89 4.79 2.00
N ILE A 17 -3.80 3.83 2.92
CA ILE A 17 -2.50 3.33 3.41
C ILE A 17 -1.79 2.54 2.31
N LEU A 18 -2.49 1.69 1.56
CA LEU A 18 -1.93 0.97 0.43
C LEU A 18 -1.35 1.92 -0.62
N ASN A 19 -2.09 2.98 -0.99
CA ASN A 19 -1.60 4.01 -1.91
C ASN A 19 -0.33 4.71 -1.37
N GLN A 20 -0.28 4.99 -0.07
CA GLN A 20 0.92 5.54 0.56
C GLN A 20 2.11 4.57 0.48
N VAL A 21 1.88 3.27 0.71
CA VAL A 21 2.92 2.24 0.60
C VAL A 21 3.44 2.13 -0.83
N VAL A 22 2.53 2.05 -1.81
CA VAL A 22 2.87 1.97 -3.24
C VAL A 22 3.76 3.14 -3.64
N VAL A 23 3.42 4.37 -3.27
CA VAL A 23 4.25 5.54 -3.57
C VAL A 23 5.55 5.54 -2.76
N GLY A 24 5.45 5.39 -1.45
CA GLY A 24 6.56 5.60 -0.52
C GLY A 24 7.64 4.52 -0.56
N LEU A 25 7.34 3.34 -1.11
CA LEU A 25 8.29 2.25 -1.31
C LEU A 25 8.62 1.98 -2.79
N SER A 26 8.09 2.77 -3.72
CA SER A 26 8.26 2.56 -5.18
C SER A 26 9.70 2.55 -5.67
N GLU A 27 10.61 3.25 -4.98
CA GLU A 27 12.04 3.31 -5.34
C GLU A 27 12.85 2.16 -4.74
N ARG A 28 12.24 1.35 -3.86
CA ARG A 28 12.91 0.18 -3.28
C ARG A 28 12.72 -1.02 -4.19
N GLU A 29 13.81 -1.76 -4.40
CA GLU A 29 13.75 -3.04 -5.09
C GLU A 29 12.88 -4.04 -4.31
N VAL A 30 13.07 -4.12 -2.99
CA VAL A 30 12.30 -4.98 -2.09
C VAL A 30 11.95 -4.28 -0.77
N PHE A 31 10.87 -4.72 -0.14
CA PHE A 31 10.42 -4.28 1.18
C PHE A 31 9.72 -5.40 1.95
N GLY A 32 9.77 -5.31 3.28
CA GLY A 32 9.02 -6.21 4.17
C GLY A 32 7.97 -5.44 4.97
N THR A 33 7.18 -6.17 5.75
CA THR A 33 6.16 -5.61 6.66
C THR A 33 6.71 -4.53 7.59
N SER A 34 7.95 -4.67 8.07
CA SER A 34 8.59 -3.66 8.92
C SER A 34 8.80 -2.30 8.22
N ALA A 35 9.00 -2.27 6.90
CA ALA A 35 9.10 -1.02 6.14
C ALA A 35 7.74 -0.30 6.09
N ILE A 36 6.66 -1.05 5.90
CA ILE A 36 5.28 -0.54 5.91
C ILE A 36 4.92 0.01 7.30
N GLN A 37 5.28 -0.70 8.38
CA GLN A 37 5.06 -0.22 9.74
C GLN A 37 5.73 1.14 9.98
N ARG A 38 6.98 1.30 9.54
CA ARG A 38 7.72 2.56 9.70
C ARG A 38 7.14 3.69 8.84
N LEU A 39 6.81 3.41 7.58
CA LEU A 39 6.27 4.40 6.64
C LEU A 39 4.90 4.94 7.09
N CYS A 40 4.01 4.04 7.50
CA CYS A 40 2.61 4.38 7.79
C CYS A 40 2.33 4.56 9.29
N ARG A 41 3.31 4.31 10.16
CA ARG A 41 3.18 4.34 11.64
C ARG A 41 2.04 3.45 12.14
N ILE A 42 2.02 2.20 11.68
CA ILE A 42 1.00 1.20 12.01
C ILE A 42 1.59 -0.05 12.66
N GLY A 43 0.77 -0.80 13.39
CA GLY A 43 1.15 -2.07 14.00
C GLY A 43 1.35 -3.20 13.00
N TYR A 44 2.05 -4.26 13.41
CA TYR A 44 2.43 -5.39 12.56
C TYR A 44 1.23 -6.06 11.87
N ASN A 45 0.17 -6.37 12.61
CA ASN A 45 -1.02 -7.03 12.05
C ASN A 45 -1.67 -6.19 10.94
N PHE A 46 -1.69 -4.87 11.11
CA PHE A 46 -2.28 -3.99 10.11
C PHE A 46 -1.36 -3.84 8.90
N ALA A 47 -0.04 -3.73 9.11
CA ALA A 47 0.93 -3.76 8.01
C ALA A 47 0.87 -5.06 7.20
N ARG A 48 0.67 -6.21 7.87
CA ARG A 48 0.47 -7.51 7.22
C ARG A 48 -0.81 -7.52 6.37
N ARG A 49 -1.93 -6.99 6.87
CA ARG A 49 -3.16 -6.83 6.07
C ARG A 49 -2.95 -5.97 4.83
N ILE A 50 -2.14 -4.91 4.91
CA ILE A 50 -1.82 -4.07 3.74
C ILE A 50 -0.98 -4.84 2.71
N VAL A 51 -0.06 -5.70 3.15
CA VAL A 51 0.66 -6.61 2.25
C VAL A 51 -0.32 -7.55 1.56
N GLU A 52 -1.18 -8.22 2.32
CA GLU A 52 -2.19 -9.16 1.79
C GLU A 52 -3.10 -8.46 0.78
N LEU A 53 -3.55 -7.24 1.09
CA LEU A 53 -4.35 -6.41 0.18
C LEU A 53 -3.58 -6.09 -1.10
N GLY A 54 -2.35 -5.58 -0.99
CA GLY A 54 -1.55 -5.23 -2.17
C GLY A 54 -1.17 -6.43 -3.05
N VAL A 55 -1.03 -7.62 -2.47
CA VAL A 55 -0.88 -8.88 -3.23
C VAL A 55 -2.20 -9.24 -3.93
N SER A 56 -3.34 -9.15 -3.22
CA SER A 56 -4.65 -9.45 -3.81
C SER A 56 -5.05 -8.51 -4.95
N GLU A 57 -4.61 -7.25 -4.89
CA GLU A 57 -4.81 -6.23 -5.93
C GLU A 57 -3.79 -6.34 -7.08
N GLY A 58 -2.85 -7.28 -7.02
CA GLY A 58 -1.79 -7.46 -8.04
C GLY A 58 -0.74 -6.35 -8.05
N LEU A 59 -0.65 -5.55 -6.99
CA LEU A 59 0.31 -4.44 -6.87
C LEU A 59 1.65 -4.90 -6.31
N PHE A 60 1.67 -5.96 -5.51
CA PHE A 60 2.87 -6.55 -4.92
C PHE A 60 3.06 -8.00 -5.36
N CYS A 61 4.32 -8.44 -5.43
CA CYS A 61 4.66 -9.85 -5.57
C CYS A 61 5.65 -10.27 -4.46
N SER A 62 5.54 -11.52 -4.00
CA SER A 62 6.47 -12.10 -3.03
C SER A 62 7.80 -12.42 -3.73
N VAL A 63 8.89 -12.00 -3.10
CA VAL A 63 10.26 -12.36 -3.48
C VAL A 63 10.74 -13.54 -2.63
N ASN A 64 10.36 -13.55 -1.36
CA ASN A 64 10.50 -14.67 -0.42
C ASN A 64 9.47 -14.52 0.72
N ASP A 65 9.56 -15.37 1.75
CA ASP A 65 8.62 -15.42 2.88
C ASP A 65 8.44 -14.09 3.63
N TYR A 66 9.41 -13.16 3.53
CA TYR A 66 9.43 -11.91 4.31
C TYR A 66 9.56 -10.64 3.46
N GLN A 67 9.77 -10.78 2.15
CA GLN A 67 10.05 -9.67 1.25
C GLN A 67 9.14 -9.67 0.03
N PHE A 68 8.79 -8.46 -0.39
CA PHE A 68 7.90 -8.16 -1.49
C PHE A 68 8.53 -7.08 -2.37
N SER A 69 8.14 -7.04 -3.63
CA SER A 69 8.44 -5.96 -4.55
C SER A 69 7.15 -5.45 -5.20
N LEU A 70 7.18 -4.24 -5.76
CA LEU A 70 6.08 -3.76 -6.59
C LEU A 70 6.09 -4.51 -7.93
N THR A 71 4.91 -4.93 -8.37
CA THR A 71 4.69 -5.37 -9.76
C THR A 71 4.78 -4.18 -10.72
N GLU A 72 4.77 -4.45 -12.02
CA GLU A 72 4.67 -3.40 -13.04
C GLU A 72 3.39 -2.55 -12.86
N GLN A 73 2.27 -3.19 -12.47
CA GLN A 73 1.03 -2.50 -12.13
C GLN A 73 1.20 -1.61 -10.89
N GLY A 74 1.86 -2.11 -9.85
CA GLY A 74 2.20 -1.33 -8.66
C GLY A 74 3.04 -0.09 -8.99
N LYS A 75 4.08 -0.25 -9.83
CA LYS A 75 4.93 0.86 -10.27
C LYS A 75 4.14 1.89 -11.09
N ALA A 76 3.32 1.43 -12.04
CA ALA A 76 2.47 2.31 -12.83
C ALA A 76 1.48 3.11 -11.97
N LEU A 77 0.88 2.47 -10.96
CA LEU A 77 0.01 3.14 -9.99
C LEU A 77 0.77 4.19 -9.17
N SER A 78 1.98 3.86 -8.70
CA SER A 78 2.85 4.82 -8.00
C SER A 78 3.08 6.08 -8.84
N GLU A 79 3.47 5.92 -10.11
CA GLU A 79 3.73 7.06 -11.00
C GLU A 79 2.47 7.88 -11.26
N LYS A 80 1.32 7.22 -11.44
CA LYS A 80 0.02 7.91 -11.58
C LYS A 80 -0.30 8.77 -10.36
N ILE A 81 -0.12 8.24 -9.14
CA ILE A 81 -0.39 8.98 -7.90
C ILE A 81 0.60 10.15 -7.74
N LYS A 82 1.90 9.93 -7.98
CA LYS A 82 2.92 10.99 -7.92
C LYS A 82 2.60 12.14 -8.88
N ASN A 83 2.12 11.84 -10.08
CA ASN A 83 1.77 12.86 -11.08
C ASN A 83 0.53 13.68 -10.69
N GLN A 84 -0.45 13.06 -10.02
CA GLN A 84 -1.63 13.78 -9.50
C GLN A 84 -1.27 14.75 -8.37
N GLN A 85 -0.23 14.46 -7.58
CA GLN A 85 0.25 15.33 -6.51
C GLN A 85 1.09 16.52 -7.00
N LYS A 86 1.56 16.49 -8.25
CA LYS A 86 2.44 17.52 -8.84
C LYS A 86 1.69 18.60 -9.64
N GLN A 87 0.39 18.49 -9.86
CA GLN A 87 -0.37 19.53 -10.55
C GLN A 87 -0.64 20.70 -9.58
N PRO A 88 -0.13 21.92 -9.84
CA PRO A 88 -0.54 23.10 -9.09
C PRO A 88 -2.01 23.42 -9.42
N LEU A 89 -2.75 23.87 -8.39
CA LEU A 89 -4.03 24.56 -8.54
C LEU A 89 -3.86 25.83 -9.38
#